data_AF-A0A1S3HNS1-F1
#
_entry.id   AF-A0A1S3HNS1-F1
#
_cell.length_a   1.000
_cell.length_b   1.000
_cell.length_c   1.000
_cell.angle_alpha   90.00
_cell.angle_beta   90.00
_cell.angle_gamma   90.00
#
_symmetry.space_group_name_H-M   'P 1'
#
loop_
_entity.id
_entity.type
_entity.pdbx_description
1 polymer ?
#
loop_
_entity_poly.entity_id
_entity_poly.type
_entity_poly.pdbx_seq_one_letter_code
_entity_poly.pdbx_strand_id
1 'polypeptide(L)'
;MLVTNANLAYHKDSVGDGPKPSLDLVEIARNCVLAFRQDKIPSVENAVVAVRQAECLKAVEMALQVYKVAMQDTVEELPLAENELDGRHRHYFDNYAEKAFAEYAIFDDDGEFYNRMKTDVEKEFTMISQNNESDAFRLYREMLDVLFTSIVQPKIDEEKYSHSNGHFDFIQDLQKVFVLYDQYPGQKPPNQPISTCYRRI
;
A
#
# COMPACT_ATOMS: atom_id res chain seq x y z
N MET A 1 34.23 -51.46 -0.71
CA MET A 1 35.06 -51.08 -1.87
C MET A 1 34.31 -51.53 -3.11
N LEU A 2 33.95 -50.73 -4.10
CA LEU A 2 34.20 -49.33 -4.45
C LEU A 2 32.98 -48.86 -5.24
N VAL A 3 32.54 -47.64 -4.94
CA VAL A 3 31.64 -46.83 -5.76
C VAL A 3 32.40 -46.44 -7.02
N THR A 4 31.87 -46.72 -8.21
CA THR A 4 32.34 -46.08 -9.45
C THR A 4 31.35 -44.99 -9.83
N ASN A 5 31.68 -43.78 -9.37
CA ASN A 5 31.14 -42.51 -9.86
C ASN A 5 31.51 -42.35 -11.34
N ALA A 6 30.51 -42.30 -12.20
CA ALA A 6 30.67 -41.76 -13.55
C ALA A 6 30.59 -40.24 -13.46
N ASN A 7 31.77 -39.61 -13.43
CA ASN A 7 31.96 -38.19 -13.68
C ASN A 7 31.49 -37.88 -15.11
N LEU A 8 30.32 -37.24 -15.25
CA LEU A 8 30.01 -36.47 -16.45
C LEU A 8 30.58 -35.06 -16.24
N ALA A 9 31.75 -34.85 -16.83
CA ALA A 9 32.39 -33.56 -16.95
C ALA A 9 31.47 -32.60 -17.72
N TYR A 10 31.00 -31.56 -17.04
CA TYR A 10 30.37 -30.41 -17.70
C TYR A 10 31.46 -29.67 -18.48
N HIS A 11 31.38 -29.75 -19.80
CA HIS A 11 32.11 -28.88 -20.71
C HIS A 11 31.70 -27.42 -20.45
N LYS A 12 32.68 -26.58 -20.10
CA LYS A 12 32.55 -25.12 -20.15
C LYS A 12 32.67 -24.70 -21.60
N ASP A 13 31.57 -24.71 -22.32
CA ASP A 13 31.46 -23.96 -23.57
C ASP A 13 30.63 -22.72 -23.33
N SER A 14 31.25 -21.59 -23.67
CA SER A 14 30.72 -20.24 -23.71
C SER A 14 29.36 -20.17 -24.39
N VAL A 15 28.33 -19.78 -23.64
CA VAL A 15 27.03 -19.38 -24.17
C VAL A 15 26.70 -18.02 -23.58
N GLY A 16 26.42 -17.06 -24.47
CA GLY A 16 25.99 -15.72 -24.12
C GLY A 16 24.71 -15.74 -23.29
N ASP A 17 24.37 -14.55 -22.79
CA ASP A 17 23.19 -14.17 -22.01
C ASP A 17 21.88 -14.77 -22.55
N GLY A 18 21.66 -16.05 -22.25
CA GLY A 18 20.43 -16.79 -22.51
C GLY A 18 19.63 -16.86 -21.22
N PRO A 19 18.29 -16.97 -21.30
CA PRO A 19 17.45 -16.98 -20.12
C PRO A 19 17.91 -18.13 -19.21
N LYS A 20 18.25 -17.78 -17.95
CA LYS A 20 18.51 -18.76 -16.90
C LYS A 20 17.35 -19.77 -16.92
N PRO A 21 17.61 -21.09 -16.83
CA PRO A 21 16.52 -22.05 -16.72
C PRO A 21 15.68 -21.64 -15.51
N SER A 22 14.44 -21.26 -15.77
CA SER A 22 13.52 -20.81 -14.74
C SER A 22 13.36 -21.93 -13.70
N LEU A 23 13.15 -21.53 -12.45
CA LEU A 23 12.95 -22.42 -11.31
C LEU A 23 11.91 -23.54 -11.62
N ASP A 24 11.02 -23.25 -12.55
CA ASP A 24 9.95 -24.01 -13.18
C ASP A 24 10.36 -25.42 -13.64
N LEU A 25 11.49 -25.59 -14.34
CA LEU A 25 11.89 -26.92 -14.87
C LEU A 25 12.29 -27.87 -13.75
N VAL A 26 12.90 -27.34 -12.68
CA VAL A 26 13.31 -28.14 -11.52
C VAL A 26 12.10 -28.54 -10.69
N GLU A 27 11.11 -27.65 -10.57
CA GLU A 27 9.84 -27.90 -9.87
C GLU A 27 9.00 -28.95 -10.60
N ILE A 28 8.89 -28.85 -11.93
CA ILE A 28 8.24 -29.85 -12.79
C ILE A 28 8.91 -31.21 -12.61
N ALA A 29 10.25 -31.26 -12.69
CA ALA A 29 11.00 -32.50 -12.53
C ALA A 29 10.77 -33.12 -11.13
N ARG A 30 10.74 -32.32 -10.06
CA ARG A 30 10.43 -32.78 -8.70
C ARG A 30 9.02 -33.35 -8.59
N ASN A 31 8.01 -32.65 -9.10
CA ASN A 31 6.62 -33.07 -9.02
C ASN A 31 6.37 -34.36 -9.81
N CYS A 32 6.99 -34.51 -10.98
CA CYS A 32 6.98 -35.76 -11.74
C CYS A 32 7.58 -36.91 -10.93
N VAL A 33 8.76 -36.72 -10.32
CA VAL A 33 9.42 -37.74 -9.48
C VAL A 33 8.58 -38.12 -8.26
N LEU A 34 7.90 -37.16 -7.62
CA LEU A 34 7.01 -37.44 -6.49
C LEU A 34 5.77 -38.23 -6.89
N ALA A 35 5.16 -37.94 -8.05
CA ALA A 35 4.03 -38.70 -8.57
C ALA A 35 4.41 -40.15 -8.88
N PHE A 36 5.58 -40.38 -9.51
CA PHE A 36 6.11 -41.73 -9.74
C PHE A 36 6.32 -42.51 -8.43
N ARG A 37 6.78 -41.86 -7.35
CA ARG A 37 6.96 -42.50 -6.04
C ARG A 37 5.65 -42.89 -5.34
N GLN A 38 4.51 -42.37 -5.81
CA GLN A 38 3.18 -42.65 -5.26
C GLN A 38 2.38 -43.62 -6.13
N ASP A 39 3.01 -44.33 -7.08
CA ASP A 39 2.35 -45.18 -8.10
C ASP A 39 1.26 -44.44 -8.90
N LYS A 40 1.36 -43.11 -8.95
CA LYS A 40 0.48 -42.26 -9.76
C LYS A 40 1.19 -41.98 -11.08
N ILE A 41 0.47 -42.12 -12.18
CA ILE A 41 0.95 -41.62 -13.48
C ILE A 41 0.94 -40.09 -13.37
N PRO A 42 2.09 -39.40 -13.48
CA PRO A 42 2.10 -37.94 -13.54
C PRO A 42 1.36 -37.56 -14.83
N SER A 43 0.15 -37.02 -14.73
CA SER A 43 -0.47 -36.37 -15.87
C SER A 43 0.20 -35.00 -16.05
N VAL A 44 0.49 -34.65 -17.30
CA VAL A 44 1.04 -33.33 -17.65
C VAL A 44 0.11 -32.22 -17.13
N GLU A 45 -1.20 -32.45 -17.18
CA GLU A 45 -2.24 -31.55 -16.66
C GLU A 45 -2.05 -31.23 -15.17
N ASN A 46 -1.82 -32.24 -14.33
CA ASN A 46 -1.61 -32.02 -12.90
C ASN A 46 -0.30 -31.29 -12.60
N ALA A 47 0.75 -31.55 -13.41
CA ALA A 47 2.00 -30.82 -13.29
C ALA A 47 1.82 -29.34 -13.68
N VAL A 48 1.13 -29.05 -14.79
CA VAL A 48 0.84 -27.68 -15.23
C VAL A 48 0.03 -26.91 -14.19
N VAL A 49 -1.00 -27.53 -13.60
CA VAL A 49 -1.78 -26.91 -12.52
C VAL A 49 -0.91 -26.59 -11.31
N ALA A 50 -0.05 -27.51 -10.88
CA ALA A 50 0.85 -27.28 -9.75
C ALA A 50 1.85 -26.14 -10.00
N VAL A 51 2.39 -26.04 -11.21
CA VAL A 51 3.33 -24.96 -11.58
C VAL A 51 2.60 -23.62 -11.68
N ARG A 52 1.42 -23.56 -12.33
CA ARG A 52 0.55 -22.37 -12.36
C ARG A 52 0.35 -21.85 -10.95
N GLN A 53 -0.04 -22.74 -10.03
CA GLN A 53 -0.31 -22.34 -8.66
C GLN A 53 0.94 -21.85 -7.92
N ALA A 54 2.09 -22.51 -8.07
CA ALA A 54 3.32 -22.09 -7.42
C ALA A 54 3.81 -20.72 -7.93
N GLU A 55 3.91 -20.54 -9.25
CA GLU A 55 4.44 -19.31 -9.85
C GLU A 55 3.47 -18.14 -9.70
N CYS A 56 2.16 -18.34 -9.86
CA CYS A 56 1.21 -17.26 -9.65
C CYS A 56 1.07 -16.84 -8.19
N LEU A 57 1.20 -17.75 -7.21
CA LEU A 57 1.25 -17.37 -5.80
C LEU A 57 2.49 -16.51 -5.49
N LYS A 58 3.64 -16.90 -6.04
CA LYS A 58 4.88 -16.12 -5.95
C LYS A 58 4.73 -14.76 -6.64
N ALA A 59 4.06 -14.70 -7.79
CA ALA A 59 3.77 -13.45 -8.50
C ALA A 59 2.93 -12.49 -7.63
N VAL A 60 1.89 -13.00 -6.96
CA VAL A 60 1.06 -12.22 -6.02
C VAL A 60 1.92 -11.68 -4.86
N GLU A 61 2.75 -12.53 -4.24
CA GLU A 61 3.60 -12.14 -3.11
C GLU A 61 4.62 -11.06 -3.51
N MET A 62 5.32 -11.26 -4.63
CA MET A 62 6.32 -10.33 -5.13
C MET A 62 5.70 -8.99 -5.52
N ALA A 63 4.54 -9.00 -6.19
CA ALA A 63 3.83 -7.78 -6.56
C ALA A 63 3.42 -6.96 -5.33
N LEU A 64 2.86 -7.61 -4.31
CA LEU A 64 2.48 -6.93 -3.06
C LEU A 64 3.71 -6.38 -2.32
N GLN A 65 4.79 -7.14 -2.25
CA GLN A 65 6.01 -6.69 -1.57
C GLN A 65 6.63 -5.48 -2.26
N VAL A 66 6.73 -5.50 -3.59
CA VAL A 66 7.26 -4.38 -4.37
C VAL A 66 6.35 -3.15 -4.20
N TYR A 67 5.04 -3.32 -4.24
CA TYR A 67 4.09 -2.22 -4.00
C TYR A 67 4.29 -1.58 -2.62
N LYS A 68 4.38 -2.41 -1.57
CA LYS A 68 4.61 -1.93 -0.19
C LYS A 68 5.90 -1.11 -0.09
N VAL A 69 6.99 -1.62 -0.66
CA VAL A 69 8.29 -0.91 -0.67
C VAL A 69 8.19 0.42 -1.41
N ALA A 70 7.57 0.42 -2.60
CA ALA A 70 7.42 1.63 -3.40
C ALA A 70 6.54 2.70 -2.70
N MET A 71 5.59 2.27 -1.87
CA MET A 71 4.73 3.17 -1.08
C MET A 71 5.40 3.67 0.22
N GLN A 72 6.58 3.19 0.61
CA GLN A 72 7.20 3.55 1.91
C GLN A 72 7.39 5.05 2.06
N ASP A 73 8.00 5.71 1.08
CA ASP A 73 8.21 7.17 1.10
C ASP A 73 6.88 7.93 1.17
N THR A 74 5.82 7.37 0.55
CA THR A 74 4.47 7.97 0.63
C THR A 74 3.87 7.87 2.03
N VAL A 75 4.13 6.77 2.73
CA VAL A 75 3.69 6.58 4.12
C VAL A 75 4.42 7.53 5.08
N GLU A 76 5.70 7.82 4.82
CA GLU A 76 6.49 8.77 5.62
C GLU A 76 6.06 10.24 5.43
N GLU A 77 5.45 10.56 4.29
CA GLU A 77 5.00 11.91 3.94
C GLU A 77 3.55 12.22 4.36
N LEU A 78 2.83 11.27 4.96
CA LEU A 78 1.46 11.51 5.40
C LEU A 78 1.39 12.62 6.48
N PRO A 79 0.31 13.43 6.52
CA PRO A 79 -0.86 13.36 5.64
C PRO A 79 -0.68 14.05 4.28
N LEU A 80 -1.30 13.47 3.25
CA LEU A 80 -1.35 13.93 1.86
C LEU A 80 -2.79 14.17 1.38
N ALA A 81 -2.93 14.98 0.33
CA ALA A 81 -4.19 15.25 -0.33
C ALA A 81 -4.68 13.99 -1.04
N GLU A 82 -5.99 13.74 -1.02
CA GLU A 82 -6.58 12.52 -1.57
C GLU A 82 -6.18 12.27 -3.03
N ASN A 83 -6.21 13.31 -3.86
CA ASN A 83 -5.80 13.22 -5.27
C ASN A 83 -4.32 12.90 -5.46
N GLU A 84 -3.46 13.36 -4.55
CA GLU A 84 -2.03 13.08 -4.56
C GLU A 84 -1.78 11.64 -4.13
N LEU A 85 -2.42 11.19 -3.05
CA LEU A 85 -2.33 9.83 -2.54
C LEU A 85 -2.84 8.81 -3.58
N ASP A 86 -3.99 9.06 -4.20
CA ASP A 86 -4.55 8.25 -5.28
C ASP A 86 -3.65 8.25 -6.53
N GLY A 87 -2.99 9.37 -6.80
CA GLY A 87 -2.03 9.49 -7.90
C GLY A 87 -0.83 8.58 -7.69
N ARG A 88 -0.27 8.57 -6.47
CA ARG A 88 0.86 7.71 -6.09
C ARG A 88 0.46 6.24 -6.09
N HIS A 89 -0.70 5.90 -5.54
CA HIS A 89 -1.24 4.54 -5.58
C HIS A 89 -1.32 3.98 -7.00
N ARG A 90 -1.97 4.72 -7.92
CA ARG A 90 -2.06 4.31 -9.33
C ARG A 90 -0.68 4.18 -9.97
N HIS A 91 0.19 5.16 -9.74
CA HIS A 91 1.56 5.11 -10.28
C HIS A 91 2.30 3.84 -9.85
N TYR A 92 2.29 3.51 -8.56
CA TYR A 92 3.01 2.35 -8.03
C TYR A 92 2.33 1.02 -8.35
N PHE A 93 1.00 1.00 -8.44
CA PHE A 93 0.27 -0.17 -8.92
C PHE A 93 0.64 -0.49 -10.38
N ASP A 94 0.43 0.44 -11.31
CA ASP A 94 0.64 0.25 -12.75
C ASP A 94 2.11 -0.01 -13.11
N ASN A 95 3.04 0.72 -12.46
CA ASN A 95 4.45 0.69 -12.87
C ASN A 95 5.31 -0.33 -12.15
N TYR A 96 4.86 -0.86 -11.01
CA TYR A 96 5.66 -1.75 -10.17
C TYR A 96 4.92 -3.04 -9.84
N ALA A 97 3.73 -2.97 -9.24
CA ALA A 97 2.99 -4.18 -8.85
C ALA A 97 2.58 -5.02 -10.07
N GLU A 98 1.98 -4.39 -11.10
CA GLU A 98 1.58 -5.09 -12.33
C GLU A 98 2.80 -5.67 -13.07
N LYS A 99 3.91 -4.94 -13.13
CA LYS A 99 5.14 -5.43 -13.79
C LYS A 99 5.76 -6.61 -13.05
N ALA A 100 5.83 -6.54 -11.72
CA ALA A 100 6.34 -7.62 -10.89
C ALA A 100 5.44 -8.86 -11.00
N PHE A 101 4.12 -8.69 -11.06
CA PHE A 101 3.20 -9.82 -11.28
C PHE A 101 3.44 -10.47 -12.64
N ALA A 102 3.53 -9.68 -13.71
CA ALA A 102 3.73 -10.15 -15.07
C ALA A 102 5.07 -10.88 -15.30
N GLU A 103 6.08 -10.65 -14.46
CA GLU A 103 7.38 -11.33 -14.53
C GLU A 103 7.29 -12.81 -14.12
N TYR A 104 6.39 -13.15 -13.20
CA TYR A 104 6.30 -14.50 -12.62
C TYR A 104 5.00 -15.23 -12.97
N ALA A 105 3.91 -14.52 -13.25
CA ALA A 105 2.63 -15.16 -13.49
C ALA A 105 2.64 -15.97 -14.80
N ILE A 106 2.21 -17.22 -14.71
CA ILE A 106 2.06 -18.12 -15.87
C ILE A 106 0.69 -18.79 -15.86
N PHE A 107 0.09 -18.99 -17.04
CA PHE A 107 -1.18 -19.70 -17.19
C PHE A 107 -2.34 -19.11 -16.34
N ASP A 108 -2.35 -17.81 -16.08
CA ASP A 108 -3.44 -17.10 -15.37
C ASP A 108 -4.46 -16.49 -16.34
N ASP A 109 -4.85 -17.23 -17.38
CA ASP A 109 -5.73 -16.73 -18.45
C ASP A 109 -7.15 -16.40 -17.96
N ASP A 110 -7.58 -16.99 -16.84
CA ASP A 110 -8.84 -16.70 -16.15
C ASP A 110 -8.76 -15.47 -15.22
N GLY A 111 -7.55 -14.95 -15.00
CA GLY A 111 -7.26 -13.81 -14.13
C GLY A 111 -7.50 -14.06 -12.64
N GLU A 112 -7.55 -15.33 -12.20
CA GLU A 112 -7.80 -15.68 -10.79
C GLU A 112 -6.75 -15.05 -9.87
N PHE A 113 -5.47 -15.24 -10.19
CA PHE A 113 -4.36 -14.77 -9.36
C PHE A 113 -4.13 -13.27 -9.54
N TYR A 114 -4.35 -12.73 -10.74
CA TYR A 114 -4.30 -11.31 -10.99
C TYR A 114 -5.33 -10.54 -10.13
N ASN A 115 -6.58 -11.01 -10.08
CA ASN A 115 -7.62 -10.41 -9.24
C ASN A 115 -7.30 -10.51 -7.75
N ARG A 116 -6.66 -11.61 -7.33
CA ARG A 116 -6.15 -11.76 -5.97
C ARG A 116 -5.06 -10.72 -5.65
N MET A 117 -4.09 -10.54 -6.55
CA MET A 117 -3.05 -9.52 -6.41
C MET A 117 -3.66 -8.12 -6.25
N LYS A 118 -4.63 -7.75 -7.11
CA LYS A 118 -5.35 -6.49 -7.01
C LYS A 118 -6.00 -6.29 -5.66
N THR A 119 -6.74 -7.31 -5.20
CA THR A 119 -7.44 -7.28 -3.92
C THR A 119 -6.47 -7.07 -2.75
N ASP A 120 -5.31 -7.72 -2.78
CA ASP A 120 -4.33 -7.59 -1.70
C ASP A 120 -3.63 -6.23 -1.70
N VAL A 121 -3.36 -5.65 -2.88
CA VAL A 121 -2.86 -4.27 -2.99
C VAL A 121 -3.92 -3.23 -2.57
N GLU A 122 -5.18 -3.41 -2.95
CA GLU A 122 -6.29 -2.53 -2.54
C GLU A 122 -6.51 -2.53 -1.02
N LYS A 123 -6.36 -3.69 -0.35
CA LYS A 123 -6.37 -3.76 1.11
C LYS A 123 -5.25 -2.95 1.74
N GLU A 124 -4.02 -3.06 1.20
CA GLU A 124 -2.89 -2.27 1.68
C GLU A 124 -3.16 -0.78 1.52
N PHE A 125 -3.64 -0.37 0.34
CA PHE A 125 -3.96 1.02 0.05
C PHE A 125 -5.08 1.57 0.96
N THR A 126 -6.08 0.74 1.27
CA THR A 126 -7.14 1.10 2.23
C THR A 126 -6.57 1.42 3.61
N MET A 127 -5.62 0.63 4.11
CA MET A 127 -4.96 0.91 5.39
C MET A 127 -4.14 2.21 5.34
N ILE A 128 -3.40 2.45 4.26
CA ILE A 128 -2.65 3.70 4.07
C ILE A 128 -3.60 4.91 4.05
N SER A 129 -4.73 4.79 3.36
CA SER A 129 -5.75 5.85 3.28
C SER A 129 -6.39 6.16 4.63
N GLN A 130 -6.65 5.14 5.45
CA GLN A 130 -7.15 5.32 6.82
C GLN A 130 -6.13 6.01 7.72
N ASN A 131 -4.85 5.65 7.61
CA ASN A 131 -3.78 6.31 8.34
C ASN A 131 -3.64 7.78 7.92
N ASN A 132 -3.72 8.05 6.61
CA ASN A 132 -3.70 9.40 6.06
C ASN A 132 -4.81 10.28 6.66
N GLU A 133 -6.05 9.78 6.70
CA GLU A 133 -7.18 10.48 7.30
C GLU A 133 -6.97 10.72 8.80
N SER A 134 -6.46 9.72 9.51
CA SER A 134 -6.19 9.81 10.95
C SER A 134 -5.13 10.86 11.29
N ASP A 135 -4.01 10.86 10.56
CA ASP A 135 -2.92 11.81 10.75
C ASP A 135 -3.35 13.23 10.35
N ALA A 136 -4.13 13.37 9.27
CA ALA A 136 -4.72 14.64 8.89
C ALA A 136 -5.63 15.18 10.01
N PHE A 137 -6.53 14.35 10.52
CA PHE A 137 -7.43 14.74 11.60
C PHE A 137 -6.69 15.12 12.89
N ARG A 138 -5.62 14.40 13.23
CA ARG A 138 -4.75 14.74 14.36
C ARG A 138 -4.13 16.13 14.16
N LEU A 139 -3.50 16.37 13.01
CA LEU A 139 -2.87 17.65 12.68
C LEU A 139 -3.87 18.81 12.78
N TYR A 140 -5.06 18.66 12.20
CA TYR A 140 -6.10 19.69 12.26
C TYR A 140 -6.57 19.99 13.68
N ARG A 141 -6.74 18.95 14.51
CA ARG A 141 -7.12 19.12 15.91
C ARG A 141 -6.04 19.90 16.67
N GLU A 142 -4.79 19.52 16.52
CA GLU A 142 -3.66 20.20 17.18
C GLU A 142 -3.56 21.66 16.75
N MET A 143 -3.76 21.96 15.45
CA MET A 143 -3.78 23.32 14.96
C MET A 143 -4.93 24.16 15.54
N LEU A 144 -6.14 23.61 15.57
CA LEU A 144 -7.29 24.28 16.18
C LEU A 144 -7.07 24.55 17.67
N ASP A 145 -6.49 23.59 18.38
CA ASP A 145 -6.16 23.73 19.80
C ASP A 145 -5.14 24.84 20.04
N VAL A 146 -4.09 24.93 19.23
CA VAL A 146 -3.10 26.01 19.28
C VAL A 146 -3.74 27.38 19.00
N LEU A 147 -4.57 27.49 17.96
CA LEU A 147 -5.22 28.76 17.62
C LEU A 147 -6.23 29.19 18.68
N PHE A 148 -7.03 28.25 19.19
CA PHE A 148 -7.98 28.52 20.26
C PHE A 148 -7.27 28.94 21.56
N THR A 149 -6.24 28.19 21.95
CA THR A 149 -5.45 28.44 23.16
C THR A 149 -4.66 29.74 23.08
N SER A 150 -4.28 30.19 21.89
CA SER A 150 -3.57 31.47 21.72
C SER A 150 -4.49 32.69 21.63
N ILE A 151 -5.70 32.56 21.10
CA ILE A 151 -6.59 33.69 20.83
C ILE A 151 -7.70 33.82 21.87
N VAL A 152 -8.36 32.71 22.18
CA VAL A 152 -9.61 32.70 22.94
C VAL A 152 -9.36 32.38 24.40
N GLN A 153 -8.58 31.33 24.70
CA GLN A 153 -8.36 30.84 26.06
C GLN A 153 -7.83 31.91 27.04
N PRO A 154 -6.83 32.76 26.69
CA PRO A 154 -6.29 33.74 27.63
C PRO A 154 -7.34 34.79 28.01
N LYS A 155 -8.26 35.10 27.09
CA LYS A 155 -9.37 36.04 27.32
C LYS A 155 -10.48 35.41 28.16
N ILE A 156 -10.66 34.10 28.09
CA ILE A 156 -11.52 33.36 29.03
C ILE A 156 -10.91 33.43 30.42
N ASP A 157 -9.63 33.07 30.56
CA ASP A 157 -8.93 32.99 31.85
C ASP A 157 -8.85 34.35 32.56
N GLU A 158 -8.74 35.44 31.81
CA GLU A 158 -8.72 36.81 32.31
C GLU A 158 -10.13 37.42 32.45
N GLU A 159 -11.20 36.63 32.28
CA GLU A 159 -12.60 37.07 32.32
C GLU A 159 -12.92 38.25 31.38
N LYS A 160 -12.18 38.40 30.28
CA LYS A 160 -12.31 39.53 29.35
C LYS A 160 -13.63 39.57 28.60
N TYR A 161 -14.37 38.46 28.57
CA TYR A 161 -15.72 38.39 27.98
C TYR A 161 -16.84 38.64 28.99
N SER A 162 -16.53 38.91 30.26
CA SER A 162 -17.52 39.12 31.32
C SER A 162 -18.05 40.56 31.35
N HIS A 163 -18.59 41.04 30.23
CA HIS A 163 -19.22 42.35 30.10
C HIS A 163 -20.41 42.32 29.14
N SER A 164 -21.16 43.44 29.05
CA SER A 164 -22.42 43.52 28.30
C SER A 164 -22.34 43.12 26.82
N ASN A 165 -21.17 43.23 26.20
CA ASN A 165 -20.92 42.85 24.80
C ASN A 165 -20.00 41.63 24.65
N GLY A 166 -19.59 40.97 25.72
CA GLY A 166 -18.51 39.98 25.65
C GLY A 166 -18.85 38.71 24.87
N HIS A 167 -20.13 38.35 24.74
CA HIS A 167 -20.55 37.31 23.80
C HIS A 167 -20.23 37.67 22.35
N PHE A 168 -20.43 38.93 21.94
CA PHE A 168 -20.08 39.38 20.59
C PHE A 168 -18.58 39.33 20.37
N ASP A 169 -17.79 39.79 21.34
CA ASP A 169 -16.34 39.79 21.28
C ASP A 169 -15.78 38.36 21.21
N PHE A 170 -16.34 37.43 21.98
CA PHE A 170 -16.03 36.00 21.90
C PHE A 170 -16.28 35.43 20.51
N ILE A 171 -17.45 35.71 19.91
CA ILE A 171 -17.76 35.24 18.56
C ILE A 171 -16.78 35.83 17.53
N GLN A 172 -16.41 37.10 17.67
CA GLN A 172 -15.44 37.74 16.77
C GLN A 172 -14.04 37.10 16.90
N ASP A 173 -13.60 36.77 18.11
CA ASP A 173 -12.32 36.08 18.33
C ASP A 173 -12.35 34.63 17.85
N LEU A 174 -13.48 33.93 17.99
CA LEU A 174 -13.69 32.61 17.42
C LEU A 174 -13.67 32.65 15.88
N GLN A 175 -14.25 33.68 15.26
CA GLN A 175 -14.14 33.89 13.81
C GLN A 175 -12.69 34.09 13.37
N LYS A 176 -11.85 34.79 14.17
CA LYS A 176 -10.42 34.92 13.87
C LYS A 176 -9.70 33.57 13.89
N VAL A 177 -10.02 32.70 14.86
CA VAL A 177 -9.49 31.33 14.89
C VAL A 177 -9.79 30.61 13.56
N PHE A 178 -11.04 30.68 13.08
CA PHE A 178 -11.42 30.05 11.81
C PHE A 178 -10.73 30.65 10.59
N VAL A 179 -10.65 31.97 10.50
CA VAL A 179 -9.97 32.65 9.38
C VAL A 179 -8.49 32.27 9.34
N LEU A 180 -7.82 32.20 10.49
CA LEU A 180 -6.41 31.80 10.56
C LEU A 180 -6.21 30.32 10.26
N TYR A 181 -7.13 29.47 10.72
CA TYR A 181 -7.15 28.05 10.38
C TYR A 181 -7.27 27.85 8.86
N ASP A 182 -8.14 28.60 8.19
CA ASP A 182 -8.34 28.54 6.73
C ASP A 182 -7.14 29.04 5.90
N GLN A 183 -6.31 29.89 6.49
CA GLN A 183 -5.11 30.47 5.87
C GLN A 183 -3.84 29.64 6.12
N TYR A 184 -3.93 28.60 6.95
CA TYR A 184 -2.75 27.82 7.31
C TYR A 184 -2.19 27.07 6.09
N PRO A 185 -0.88 27.17 5.82
CA PRO A 185 -0.25 26.47 4.70
C PRO A 185 -0.07 24.99 5.08
N GLY A 186 -1.06 24.19 4.72
CA GLY A 186 -1.09 22.74 4.94
C GLY A 186 -2.39 22.21 4.35
N GLN A 187 -2.30 21.14 3.58
CA GLN A 187 -3.37 20.61 2.75
C GLN A 187 -4.68 20.50 3.55
N LYS A 188 -5.75 21.14 3.05
CA LYS A 188 -7.10 21.07 3.65
C LYS A 188 -7.58 19.61 3.65
N PRO A 189 -8.43 19.20 4.62
CA PRO A 189 -9.02 17.88 4.56
C PRO A 189 -9.75 17.72 3.23
N PRO A 190 -9.65 16.55 2.57
CA PRO A 190 -10.48 16.27 1.42
C PRO A 190 -11.95 16.38 1.83
N ASN A 191 -12.67 17.30 1.20
CA ASN A 191 -14.13 17.35 1.15
C ASN A 191 -14.91 17.27 2.48
N GLN A 192 -14.57 18.08 3.49
CA GLN A 192 -15.60 18.53 4.44
C GLN A 192 -15.63 20.05 4.59
N PRO A 193 -16.77 20.70 4.31
CA PRO A 193 -16.96 22.07 4.73
C PRO A 193 -16.90 22.07 6.27
N ILE A 194 -16.05 22.93 6.84
CA ILE A 194 -15.87 23.14 8.29
C ILE A 194 -17.23 23.19 9.03
N SER A 195 -18.29 23.63 8.35
CA SER A 195 -19.69 23.64 8.83
C SER A 195 -20.29 22.30 9.28
N THR A 196 -19.78 21.13 8.83
CA THR A 196 -20.34 19.83 9.24
C THR A 196 -19.75 19.29 10.55
N CYS A 197 -18.53 19.70 10.91
CA CYS A 197 -17.93 19.31 12.20
C CYS A 197 -18.66 19.96 13.39
N TYR A 198 -19.29 21.12 13.20
CA TYR A 198 -19.99 21.86 14.26
C TYR A 198 -21.45 21.47 14.47
N ARG A 199 -22.01 20.55 13.67
CA ARG A 199 -23.41 20.12 13.83
C ARG A 199 -23.61 19.00 14.87
N ARG A 200 -22.56 18.61 15.60
CA ARG A 200 -22.58 17.53 16.61
C ARG A 200 -21.94 17.90 17.96
N ILE A 201 -21.70 19.19 18.21
CA ILE A 201 -21.43 19.72 19.56
C ILE A 201 -22.70 20.44 20.02
#